data_AF-A0A7Y2URR7-F1
#
_entry.id   AF-A0A7Y2URR7-F1
#
_cell.length_a   1.000
_cell.length_b   1.000
_cell.length_c   1.000
_cell.angle_alpha   90.00
_cell.angle_beta   90.00
_cell.angle_gamma   90.00
#
_symmetry.space_group_name_H-M   'P 1'
#
loop_
_entity.id
_entity.type
_entity.pdbx_description
1 polymer ?
#
loop_
_entity_poly.entity_id
_entity_poly.type
_entity_poly.pdbx_seq_one_letter_code
_entity_poly.pdbx_strand_id
1 'polypeptide(L)'
;MPLSPEQTAEIEELRSTPQSTLRATVPGMEAHLYKAHDVLDHGFVRVIDYMGDDAAICQAARVSYGKGTKSVQNDAGLIRYLMRHWHSTPFEMCEIKLHVKLPVFVARQWIRHRTANVNEYSARYSILDREFYIPAPEHVNAQSTVNNQGRGG
;
A
#
# COMPACT_ATOMS: atom_id res chain seq x y z
N MET A 1 -12.43 16.02 5.97
CA MET A 1 -11.53 16.72 6.89
C MET A 1 -10.20 16.02 6.78
N PRO A 2 -9.10 16.78 6.64
CA PRO A 2 -7.77 16.24 6.87
C PRO A 2 -7.72 15.58 8.26
N LEU A 3 -6.70 14.74 8.49
CA LEU A 3 -6.48 14.11 9.78
C LEU A 3 -6.71 15.08 10.95
N SER A 4 -7.37 14.62 12.01
CA SER A 4 -7.57 15.46 13.18
C SER A 4 -6.21 15.86 13.80
N PRO A 5 -6.15 16.98 14.53
CA PRO A 5 -4.93 17.35 15.26
C PRO A 5 -4.42 16.24 16.18
N GLU A 6 -5.35 15.51 16.81
CA GLU A 6 -5.04 14.34 17.66
C GLU A 6 -4.41 13.20 16.85
N GLN A 7 -4.97 12.85 15.69
CA GLN A 7 -4.41 11.83 14.80
C GLN A 7 -3.03 12.21 14.27
N THR A 8 -2.83 13.50 14.00
CA THR A 8 -1.54 14.03 13.54
C THR A 8 -0.50 13.95 14.65
N ALA A 9 -0.87 14.33 15.88
CA ALA A 9 -0.01 14.23 17.05
C ALA A 9 0.36 12.77 17.36
N GLU A 10 -0.60 11.84 17.27
CA GLU A 10 -0.33 10.40 17.43
C GLU A 10 0.68 9.89 16.38
N ILE A 11 0.56 10.33 15.13
CA ILE A 11 1.52 9.99 14.06
C ILE A 11 2.90 10.55 14.37
N GLU A 12 2.99 11.81 14.82
CA GLU A 12 4.27 12.43 15.18
C GLU A 12 4.93 11.74 16.37
N GLU A 13 4.15 11.37 17.39
CA GLU A 13 4.63 10.62 18.55
C GLU A 13 5.15 9.23 18.15
N LEU A 14 4.42 8.49 17.31
CA LEU A 14 4.87 7.20 16.79
C LEU A 14 6.20 7.31 16.02
N ARG A 15 6.42 8.44 15.36
CA ARG A 15 7.63 8.70 14.56
C ARG A 15 8.77 9.31 15.37
N SER A 16 8.52 9.89 16.55
CA SER A 16 9.53 10.59 17.33
C SER A 16 10.52 9.66 18.03
N THR A 17 10.20 8.38 18.14
CA THR A 17 10.96 7.41 18.96
C THR A 17 11.37 6.18 18.16
N PRO A 18 12.30 6.32 17.18
CA PRO A 18 12.75 5.19 16.38
C PRO A 18 13.46 4.14 17.25
N GLN A 19 13.23 2.87 16.95
CA GLN A 19 13.83 1.73 17.65
C GLN A 19 14.89 1.06 16.76
N SER A 20 16.01 0.65 17.36
CA SER A 20 16.98 -0.19 16.65
C SER A 20 16.42 -1.59 16.44
N THR A 21 16.63 -2.16 15.25
CA THR A 21 16.13 -3.49 14.90
C THR A 21 17.15 -4.27 14.08
N LEU A 22 17.09 -5.61 14.17
CA LEU A 22 17.86 -6.52 13.30
C LEU A 22 17.14 -6.81 11.98
N ARG A 23 15.90 -6.33 11.82
CA ARG A 23 15.12 -6.48 10.59
C ARG A 23 15.74 -5.65 9.47
N ALA A 24 15.53 -6.07 8.22
CA ALA A 24 15.86 -5.24 7.06
C ALA A 24 15.08 -3.92 7.14
N THR A 25 15.76 -2.80 6.84
CA THR A 25 15.16 -1.47 6.81
C THR A 25 15.46 -0.81 5.47
N VAL A 26 14.45 -0.17 4.88
CA VAL A 26 14.53 0.50 3.58
C VAL A 26 14.34 1.99 3.80
N PRO A 27 15.38 2.84 3.62
CA PRO A 27 15.30 4.28 3.94
C PRO A 27 14.12 5.00 3.28
N GLY A 28 13.78 4.61 2.03
CA GLY A 28 12.61 5.12 1.34
C GLY A 28 11.30 4.77 2.05
N MET A 29 11.12 3.52 2.47
CA MET A 29 9.91 3.09 3.19
C MET A 29 9.84 3.66 4.61
N GLU A 30 10.97 3.75 5.31
CA GLU A 30 11.06 4.40 6.62
C GLU A 30 10.56 5.85 6.57
N ALA A 31 10.88 6.59 5.49
CA ALA A 31 10.36 7.95 5.31
C ALA A 31 8.82 8.01 5.23
N HIS A 32 8.20 6.95 4.69
CA HIS A 32 6.74 6.83 4.51
C HIS A 32 6.00 6.16 5.68
N LEU A 33 6.69 5.46 6.59
CA LEU A 33 6.05 4.81 7.73
C LEU A 33 5.22 5.79 8.56
N TYR A 34 3.96 5.47 8.80
CA TYR A 34 2.98 6.30 9.51
C TYR A 34 2.65 7.64 8.85
N LYS A 35 3.27 8.01 7.74
CA LYS A 35 2.87 9.21 7.00
C LYS A 35 1.56 8.95 6.30
N ALA A 36 0.52 9.71 6.66
CA ALA A 36 -0.74 9.67 5.95
C ALA A 36 -0.66 10.51 4.68
N HIS A 37 -1.20 9.95 3.60
CA HIS A 37 -1.44 10.64 2.35
C HIS A 37 -2.94 10.81 2.20
N ASP A 38 -3.44 12.05 2.25
CA ASP A 38 -4.85 12.35 2.11
C ASP A 38 -5.35 11.98 0.70
N VAL A 39 -6.53 11.35 0.64
CA VAL A 39 -7.16 10.87 -0.59
C VAL A 39 -8.65 11.19 -0.52
N LEU A 40 -9.19 11.79 -1.59
CA LEU A 40 -10.53 12.38 -1.60
C LEU A 40 -10.63 13.52 -0.56
N ASP A 41 -11.78 13.68 0.08
CA ASP A 41 -12.09 14.75 1.02
C ASP A 41 -11.91 14.35 2.51
N HIS A 42 -11.99 13.05 2.81
CA HIS A 42 -11.96 12.49 4.16
C HIS A 42 -11.07 11.24 4.31
N GLY A 43 -10.60 10.68 3.18
CA GLY A 43 -9.84 9.44 3.16
C GLY A 43 -8.34 9.65 3.29
N PHE A 44 -7.63 8.56 3.54
CA PHE A 44 -6.16 8.55 3.50
C PHE A 44 -5.64 7.14 3.22
N VAL A 45 -4.38 7.08 2.79
CA VAL A 45 -3.56 5.86 2.76
C VAL A 45 -2.33 6.09 3.62
N ARG A 46 -2.02 5.14 4.50
CA ARG A 46 -0.85 5.20 5.38
C ARG A 46 -0.18 3.83 5.46
N VAL A 47 1.14 3.79 5.30
CA VAL A 47 1.93 2.58 5.57
C VAL A 47 2.07 2.42 7.08
N ILE A 48 1.73 1.25 7.61
CA ILE A 48 1.87 0.96 9.05
C ILE A 48 3.00 -0.03 9.36
N ASP A 49 3.41 -0.81 8.36
CA ASP A 49 4.51 -1.79 8.48
C ASP A 49 4.92 -2.27 7.09
N TYR A 50 6.11 -2.84 6.98
CA TYR A 50 6.56 -3.55 5.78
C TYR A 50 7.56 -4.65 6.15
N MET A 51 7.74 -5.60 5.24
CA MET A 51 8.70 -6.69 5.38
C MET A 51 9.46 -6.87 4.07
N GLY A 52 10.76 -7.11 4.16
CA GLY A 52 11.64 -7.37 3.02
C GLY A 52 12.17 -6.10 2.35
N ASP A 53 13.15 -6.31 1.48
CA ASP A 53 13.83 -5.30 0.67
C ASP A 53 14.25 -5.92 -0.68
N ASP A 54 14.97 -5.17 -1.51
CA ASP A 54 15.49 -5.67 -2.81
C ASP A 54 16.39 -6.92 -2.65
N ALA A 55 17.09 -7.04 -1.52
CA ALA A 55 17.94 -8.19 -1.23
C ALA A 55 17.11 -9.45 -0.96
N ALA A 56 15.95 -9.34 -0.31
CA ALA A 56 15.02 -10.46 -0.12
C ALA A 56 14.56 -11.05 -1.46
N ILE A 57 14.22 -10.20 -2.44
CA ILE A 57 13.83 -10.61 -3.79
C ILE A 57 14.99 -11.36 -4.46
N CYS A 58 16.18 -10.77 -4.43
CA CYS A 58 17.37 -11.32 -5.06
C CYS A 58 17.83 -12.63 -4.40
N GLN A 59 17.74 -12.74 -3.07
CA GLN A 59 18.01 -13.97 -2.33
C GLN A 59 17.05 -15.08 -2.75
N ALA A 60 15.74 -14.81 -2.76
CA ALA A 60 14.74 -15.81 -3.13
C ALA A 60 14.90 -16.29 -4.58
N ALA A 61 15.18 -15.37 -5.51
CA ALA A 61 15.50 -15.75 -6.89
C ALA A 61 16.76 -16.62 -6.99
N ARG A 62 17.80 -16.31 -6.21
CA ARG A 62 19.08 -17.04 -6.22
C ARG A 62 19.02 -18.41 -5.55
N VAL A 63 18.10 -18.63 -4.60
CA VAL A 63 17.88 -19.94 -3.97
C VAL A 63 17.59 -21.01 -5.03
N SER A 64 16.93 -20.65 -6.13
CA SER A 64 16.65 -21.55 -7.26
C SER A 64 17.89 -21.95 -8.07
N TYR A 65 19.01 -21.20 -8.00
CA TYR A 65 20.19 -21.43 -8.85
C TYR A 65 21.30 -22.28 -8.18
N GLY A 66 21.14 -22.67 -6.90
CA GLY A 66 22.15 -23.44 -6.16
C GLY A 66 23.47 -22.68 -5.95
N LYS A 67 24.41 -23.26 -5.19
CA LYS A 67 25.71 -22.65 -4.79
C LYS A 67 26.66 -22.29 -5.95
N GLY A 68 26.26 -22.43 -7.21
CA GLY A 68 27.15 -22.54 -8.37
C GLY A 68 27.39 -21.29 -9.21
N THR A 69 26.63 -20.21 -9.09
CA THR A 69 26.80 -19.03 -9.94
C THR A 69 27.13 -17.78 -9.13
N LYS A 70 28.41 -17.67 -8.74
CA LYS A 70 29.02 -16.38 -8.41
C LYS A 70 29.20 -15.59 -9.70
N SER A 71 28.14 -14.93 -10.14
CA SER A 71 28.24 -13.88 -11.17
C SER A 71 28.03 -12.53 -10.51
N VAL A 72 28.87 -11.59 -10.93
CA VAL A 72 29.08 -10.27 -10.38
C VAL A 72 27.80 -9.43 -10.48
N GLN A 73 27.24 -9.14 -9.31
CA GLN A 73 26.68 -7.86 -8.86
C GLN A 73 25.99 -6.99 -9.91
N ASN A 74 24.70 -7.26 -10.13
CA ASN A 74 23.74 -6.17 -10.30
C ASN A 74 22.36 -6.62 -9.85
N ASP A 75 22.05 -6.47 -8.56
CA ASP A 75 20.73 -6.80 -8.00
C ASP A 75 19.61 -6.06 -8.74
N ALA A 76 19.83 -4.80 -9.11
CA ALA A 76 18.87 -4.06 -9.95
C ALA A 76 18.71 -4.67 -11.34
N GLY A 77 19.78 -5.21 -11.93
CA GLY A 77 19.74 -5.95 -13.19
C GLY A 77 18.92 -7.24 -13.07
N LEU A 78 19.11 -7.99 -11.98
CA LEU A 78 18.34 -9.20 -11.68
C LEU A 78 16.86 -8.86 -11.47
N ILE A 79 16.52 -7.88 -10.64
CA ILE A 79 15.14 -7.45 -10.40
C ILE A 79 14.44 -7.05 -11.71
N ARG A 80 15.11 -6.26 -12.55
CA ARG A 80 14.58 -5.90 -13.88
C ARG A 80 14.39 -7.10 -14.79
N TYR A 81 15.30 -8.07 -14.74
CA TYR A 81 15.17 -9.32 -15.50
C TYR A 81 13.96 -10.13 -15.03
N LEU A 82 13.78 -10.31 -13.71
CA LEU A 82 12.65 -11.02 -13.12
C LEU A 82 11.32 -10.37 -13.53
N MET A 83 11.23 -9.05 -13.41
CA MET A 83 10.03 -8.28 -13.80
C MET A 83 9.72 -8.43 -15.29
N ARG A 84 10.73 -8.34 -16.17
CA ARG A 84 10.55 -8.47 -17.64
C ARG A 84 10.04 -9.85 -18.05
N HIS A 85 10.42 -10.88 -17.31
CA HIS A 85 10.05 -12.27 -17.61
C HIS A 85 8.90 -12.77 -16.75
N TRP A 86 8.19 -11.88 -16.05
CA TRP A 86 7.02 -12.22 -15.22
C TRP A 86 7.33 -13.28 -14.15
N HIS A 87 8.58 -13.33 -13.69
CA HIS A 87 8.96 -14.21 -12.59
C HIS A 87 8.58 -13.53 -11.27
N SER A 88 7.30 -13.66 -10.90
CA SER A 88 6.68 -12.88 -9.80
C SER A 88 6.94 -13.46 -8.41
N THR A 89 7.20 -14.76 -8.27
CA THR A 89 7.32 -15.40 -6.95
C THR A 89 8.42 -14.83 -6.05
N PRO A 90 9.59 -14.37 -6.54
CA PRO A 90 10.56 -13.70 -5.67
C PRO A 90 10.05 -12.37 -5.08
N PHE A 91 9.08 -11.71 -5.73
CA PHE A 91 8.49 -10.46 -5.23
C PHE A 91 7.49 -10.68 -4.10
N GLU A 92 7.01 -11.92 -3.90
CA GLU A 92 6.13 -12.28 -2.78
C GLU A 92 6.86 -12.30 -1.43
N MET A 93 8.20 -12.17 -1.43
CA MET A 93 9.03 -12.06 -0.22
C MET A 93 9.00 -10.66 0.40
N CYS A 94 8.34 -9.71 -0.27
CA CYS A 94 8.13 -8.36 0.22
C CYS A 94 6.65 -8.15 0.51
N GLU A 95 6.34 -7.64 1.71
CA GLU A 95 4.98 -7.31 2.11
C GLU A 95 4.86 -5.87 2.58
N ILE A 96 3.69 -5.28 2.35
CA ILE A 96 3.33 -3.95 2.86
C ILE A 96 1.99 -4.02 3.58
N LYS A 97 1.92 -3.35 4.73
CA LYS A 97 0.72 -3.27 5.54
C LYS A 97 0.21 -1.84 5.51
N LEU A 98 -1.06 -1.67 5.13
CA LEU A 98 -1.69 -0.37 4.95
C LEU A 98 -2.82 -0.16 5.96
N HIS A 99 -2.92 1.05 6.47
CA HIS A 99 -4.12 1.58 7.09
C HIS A 99 -4.77 2.53 6.09
N VAL A 100 -6.00 2.21 5.70
CA VAL A 100 -6.70 2.96 4.66
C VAL A 100 -8.08 3.35 5.18
N LYS A 101 -8.42 4.63 5.00
CA LYS A 101 -9.77 5.16 5.22
C LYS A 101 -10.34 5.53 3.87
N LEU A 102 -11.44 4.90 3.50
CA LEU A 102 -12.03 5.06 2.17
C LEU A 102 -13.56 4.88 2.19
N PRO A 103 -14.27 5.39 1.16
CA PRO A 103 -15.71 5.19 1.05
C PRO A 103 -16.07 3.72 0.79
N VAL A 104 -17.21 3.27 1.32
CA VAL A 104 -17.68 1.88 1.21
C VAL A 104 -17.74 1.39 -0.25
N PHE A 105 -18.16 2.24 -1.19
CA PHE A 105 -18.26 1.82 -2.59
C PHE A 105 -16.88 1.57 -3.23
N VAL A 106 -15.83 2.26 -2.78
CA VAL A 106 -14.43 2.00 -3.18
C VAL A 106 -13.95 0.71 -2.49
N ALA A 107 -14.30 0.51 -1.22
CA ALA A 107 -13.90 -0.68 -0.46
C ALA A 107 -14.44 -1.97 -1.10
N ARG A 108 -15.68 -1.93 -1.61
CA ARG A 108 -16.29 -3.04 -2.35
C ARG A 108 -15.57 -3.40 -3.65
N GLN A 109 -14.87 -2.46 -4.27
CA GLN A 109 -13.99 -2.76 -5.41
C GLN A 109 -12.65 -3.32 -4.93
N TRP A 110 -12.07 -2.69 -3.89
CA TRP A 110 -10.78 -3.08 -3.33
C TRP A 110 -10.77 -4.53 -2.81
N ILE A 111 -11.82 -4.94 -2.11
CA ILE A 111 -11.91 -6.30 -1.53
C ILE A 111 -11.97 -7.42 -2.57
N ARG A 112 -12.11 -7.08 -3.86
CA ARG A 112 -12.06 -8.06 -4.96
C ARG A 112 -10.65 -8.60 -5.21
N HIS A 113 -9.61 -7.94 -4.69
CA HIS A 113 -8.23 -8.40 -4.71
C HIS A 113 -8.01 -9.50 -3.64
N ARG A 114 -8.39 -10.74 -3.98
CA ARG A 114 -8.46 -11.90 -3.06
C ARG A 114 -7.13 -12.42 -2.51
N THR A 115 -6.00 -11.95 -3.02
CA THR A 115 -4.67 -12.35 -2.56
C THR A 115 -4.19 -11.55 -1.35
N ALA A 116 -4.91 -10.49 -0.97
CA ALA A 116 -4.59 -9.65 0.17
C ALA A 116 -5.31 -10.10 1.45
N ASN A 117 -4.70 -9.82 2.60
CA ASN A 117 -5.34 -9.96 3.91
C ASN A 117 -5.97 -8.62 4.30
N VAL A 118 -7.25 -8.62 4.66
CA VAL A 118 -8.00 -7.39 4.97
C VAL A 118 -8.79 -7.57 6.26
N ASN A 119 -8.71 -6.56 7.13
CA ASN A 119 -9.62 -6.36 8.25
C ASN A 119 -10.32 -5.01 8.08
N GLU A 120 -11.60 -4.96 8.37
CA GLU A 120 -12.44 -3.77 8.21
C GLU A 120 -13.14 -3.41 9.53
N TYR A 121 -13.37 -2.12 9.75
CA TYR A 121 -14.18 -1.63 10.85
C TYR A 121 -15.62 -2.14 10.73
N SER A 122 -16.12 -2.79 11.79
CA SER A 122 -17.45 -3.40 11.77
C SER A 122 -18.52 -2.45 12.30
N ALA A 123 -19.43 -2.04 11.41
CA ALA A 123 -20.65 -1.31 11.76
C ALA A 123 -21.65 -2.12 12.61
N ARG A 124 -21.43 -3.43 12.79
CA ARG A 124 -22.28 -4.28 13.65
C ARG A 124 -21.97 -4.12 15.13
N TYR A 125 -20.73 -3.74 15.46
CA TYR A 125 -20.23 -3.67 16.83
C TYR A 125 -19.92 -2.25 17.28
N SER A 126 -19.90 -1.30 16.35
CA SER A 126 -19.43 0.04 16.61
C SER A 126 -20.33 1.07 15.94
N ILE A 127 -20.46 2.23 16.57
CA ILE A 127 -21.21 3.35 16.02
C ILE A 127 -20.35 3.99 14.93
N LEU A 128 -20.91 4.09 13.72
CA LEU A 128 -20.24 4.79 12.62
C LEU A 128 -20.37 6.30 12.80
N ASP A 129 -19.28 7.01 12.56
CA ASP A 129 -19.31 8.47 12.44
C ASP A 129 -20.14 8.91 11.23
N ARG A 130 -20.69 10.12 11.30
CA ARG A 130 -21.48 10.72 10.21
C ARG A 130 -20.55 11.36 9.17
N GLU A 131 -19.70 10.54 8.57
CA GLU A 131 -18.73 10.97 7.58
C GLU A 131 -19.01 10.33 6.22
N PHE A 132 -19.12 11.16 5.18
CA PHE A 132 -19.48 10.74 3.82
C PHE A 132 -18.55 11.39 2.81
N TYR A 133 -18.22 10.65 1.76
CA TYR A 133 -17.54 11.22 0.60
C TYR A 133 -18.49 12.13 -0.18
N ILE A 134 -18.07 13.37 -0.36
CA ILE A 134 -18.72 14.38 -1.18
C ILE A 134 -17.78 14.70 -2.35
N PRO A 135 -18.09 14.23 -3.58
CA PRO A 135 -17.25 14.52 -4.73
C PRO A 135 -17.25 16.02 -5.03
N ALA A 136 -16.07 16.56 -5.37
CA ALA A 136 -15.97 17.88 -5.97
C ALA A 136 -16.77 17.94 -7.30
N PRO A 137 -17.38 19.07 -7.66
CA PRO A 137 -18.23 19.18 -8.85
C PRO A 137 -17.58 18.65 -10.13
N GLU A 138 -16.28 18.88 -10.32
CA GLU A 138 -15.47 18.44 -11.46
C GLU A 138 -15.30 16.91 -11.55
N HIS A 139 -15.51 16.17 -10.46
CA HIS A 139 -15.44 14.71 -10.44
C HIS A 139 -16.79 14.05 -10.74
N VAL A 140 -17.84 14.86 -10.94
CA VAL A 140 -19.18 14.41 -11.29
C VAL A 140 -19.39 14.61 -12.78
N ASN A 141 -19.43 13.51 -13.51
CA ASN A 141 -19.67 13.50 -14.96
C ASN A 141 -20.97 12.76 -15.28
N ALA A 142 -21.62 13.18 -16.36
CA ALA A 142 -22.77 12.47 -16.91
C ALA A 142 -22.38 11.04 -17.34
N GLN A 143 -23.36 10.18 -17.53
CA GLN A 143 -23.14 8.85 -18.08
C GLN A 143 -22.52 8.95 -19.49
N SER A 144 -21.51 8.12 -19.79
CA SER A 144 -20.96 8.05 -21.14
C SER A 144 -22.02 7.57 -22.13
N THR A 145 -22.08 8.20 -23.30
CA THR A 145 -22.97 7.82 -24.41
C THR A 145 -22.47 6.59 -25.18
N VAL A 146 -21.19 6.22 -24.99
CA VAL A 146 -20.53 5.09 -25.67
C VAL A 146 -20.32 3.91 -24.71
N ASN A 147 -19.96 4.19 -23.46
CA ASN A 147 -19.74 3.17 -22.44
C ASN A 147 -20.82 3.24 -21.37
N ASN A 148 -21.80 2.33 -21.44
CA ASN A 148 -22.87 2.22 -20.45
C ASN A 148 -22.39 1.88 -19.03
N GLN A 149 -21.11 1.57 -18.84
CA GLN A 149 -20.47 1.35 -17.54
C GLN A 149 -19.53 2.49 -17.11
N GLY A 150 -19.32 3.50 -17.97
CA GLY A 150 -18.36 4.59 -17.75
C GLY A 150 -19.02 5.97 -17.69
N ARG A 151 -18.30 6.95 -17.14
CA ARG A 151 -18.71 8.36 -17.18
C ARG A 151 -18.22 9.02 -18.48
N GLY A 152 -18.94 10.03 -18.97
CA GLY A 152 -18.57 10.82 -20.12
C GLY A 152 -17.64 11.94 -19.69
N GLY A 153 -16.33 11.74 -19.90
CA GLY A 153 -15.27 12.69 -19.53
C GLY A 153 -13.92 11.99 -19.61
#